data_AF-A0A3N9N1D4-F1
#
_entry.id   AF-A0A3N9N1D4-F1
#
_cell.length_a   1.000
_cell.length_b   1.000
_cell.length_c   1.000
_cell.angle_alpha   90.00
_cell.angle_beta   90.00
_cell.angle_gamma   90.00
#
_symmetry.space_group_name_H-M   'P 1'
#
loop_
_entity.id
_entity.type
_entity.pdbx_description
1 polymer ?
#
loop_
_entity_poly.entity_id
_entity_poly.type
_entity_poly.pdbx_seq_one_letter_code
_entity_poly.pdbx_strand_id
1 'polypeptide(L)'
;MRYNLSDNQIILIKQLVEEIRNTIDKTVTFYELENGKTVLSNSNFKNKNISCSIGDLLILADNDIIRIIDNKGTSGRFIFTNKAIDYHKDNKGYYTNMINFTDDILNKIYGVLRTKIIKLSVQDIRSLIGQAGFNLSKIPSKSELRTGFGSRAEVMPVIDKIFGQMELRSKEIALKIIAKNIIKTDEDKDDINSKLIQHDISFKDQRFIRVNSNYFNIIEKESKVNEMEKVMDSSIVFVVHGRNKAARDALFEFLRSLDLKPQEWTEWIKDTGNPSPYIGEILNVAFSKAQAIIILMTGDDLARLGTRYTDNNDKEELKPQARPNVLFEAGMALGKNPKRTIIVQLGKIRPFSDIDGIHVVHLDDTIRKRQELISKLKLADCPIDITHKTDWHTSGKFNDAILDPDIDNNDIKIKNLKENSKKKDLNDIQIKILKNLSKYENDELKNIDVMKYLTDVLKISITELKYNLEILLEYEFISFFSTIYGYTNCNLQTKGREYLIKNNLV
;
A
#
# COMPACT_ATOMS: atom_id res chain seq x y z
N MET A 1 26.31 15.85 1.13
CA MET A 1 25.69 14.62 0.59
C MET A 1 24.24 14.58 1.03
N ARG A 2 23.33 14.44 0.07
CA ARG A 2 21.86 14.44 0.23
C ARG A 2 21.43 13.01 0.56
N TYR A 3 20.71 12.79 1.66
CA TYR A 3 20.04 11.51 1.94
C TYR A 3 18.53 11.76 2.02
N ASN A 4 17.77 10.95 1.29
CA ASN A 4 16.31 10.98 1.20
C ASN A 4 15.80 9.91 2.18
N LEU A 5 15.27 10.31 3.34
CA LEU A 5 14.58 9.39 4.26
C LEU A 5 13.11 9.30 3.81
N SER A 6 12.54 8.09 3.74
CA SER A 6 11.13 7.92 3.34
C SER A 6 10.19 8.04 4.54
N ASP A 7 8.96 8.54 4.34
CA ASP A 7 8.01 8.93 5.39
C ASP A 7 7.71 7.84 6.45
N ASN A 8 7.82 6.56 6.12
CA ASN A 8 7.67 5.46 7.09
C ASN A 8 8.75 5.46 8.18
N GLN A 9 9.95 5.97 7.89
CA GLN A 9 11.01 6.12 8.88
C GLN A 9 10.72 7.29 9.83
N ILE A 10 9.94 8.28 9.39
CA ILE A 10 9.53 9.44 10.20
C ILE A 10 8.36 9.07 11.14
N ILE A 11 7.44 8.21 10.69
CA ILE A 11 6.29 7.75 11.50
C ILE A 11 6.74 6.81 12.63
N LEU A 12 7.66 5.89 12.35
CA LEU A 12 8.19 4.95 13.35
C LEU A 12 8.89 5.67 14.50
N ILE A 13 9.59 6.77 14.20
CA ILE A 13 10.25 7.62 15.18
C ILE A 13 9.23 8.41 16.02
N LYS A 14 8.12 8.88 15.41
CA LYS A 14 7.05 9.59 16.15
C LYS A 14 6.30 8.69 17.13
N GLN A 15 6.00 7.44 16.75
CA GLN A 15 5.34 6.48 17.65
C GLN A 15 6.23 6.07 18.84
N LEU A 16 7.53 5.91 18.61
CA LEU A 16 8.51 5.62 19.68
C LEU A 16 8.57 6.76 20.71
N VAL A 17 8.42 8.00 20.27
CA VAL A 17 8.42 9.20 21.14
C VAL A 17 7.13 9.32 21.97
N GLU A 18 5.99 8.88 21.43
CA GLU A 18 4.69 8.87 22.14
C GLU A 18 4.61 7.79 23.22
N GLU A 19 5.16 6.59 22.98
CA GLU A 19 5.23 5.55 24.02
C GLU A 19 6.10 5.98 25.21
N ILE A 20 7.22 6.67 24.94
CA ILE A 20 8.10 7.23 25.98
C ILE A 20 7.40 8.39 26.72
N ARG A 21 6.49 9.14 26.07
CA ARG A 21 5.64 10.16 26.71
C ARG A 21 4.66 9.54 27.72
N ASN A 22 4.13 8.34 27.44
CA ASN A 22 3.15 7.67 28.28
C ASN A 22 3.73 6.89 29.48
N THR A 23 5.05 6.65 29.50
CA THR A 23 5.74 5.93 30.59
C THR A 23 6.37 6.84 31.66
N ILE A 24 6.42 8.16 31.44
CA ILE A 24 7.02 9.13 32.37
C ILE A 24 5.90 9.81 33.17
N ASP A 25 6.01 9.72 34.50
CA ASP A 25 5.04 10.19 35.49
C ASP A 25 4.70 11.71 35.39
N LYS A 26 3.47 12.06 35.77
CA LYS A 26 2.74 13.33 35.47
C LYS A 26 3.21 14.56 36.29
N THR A 27 4.41 15.09 36.08
CA THR A 27 4.84 16.38 36.69
C THR A 27 5.64 17.30 35.76
N VAL A 28 5.25 17.43 34.49
CA VAL A 28 5.95 18.29 33.52
C VAL A 28 5.04 19.37 32.97
N THR A 29 5.42 20.63 33.16
CA THR A 29 4.76 21.84 32.62
C THR A 29 5.40 22.25 31.29
N PHE A 30 4.58 22.62 30.30
CA PHE A 30 5.04 22.99 28.95
C PHE A 30 5.16 24.52 28.78
N TYR A 31 6.17 24.97 28.03
CA TYR A 31 6.32 26.36 27.59
C TYR A 31 6.40 26.41 26.06
N GLU A 32 5.69 27.34 25.45
CA GLU A 32 5.67 27.59 24.01
C GLU A 32 6.77 28.60 23.65
N LEU A 33 7.55 28.32 22.60
CA LEU A 33 8.64 29.18 22.13
C LEU A 33 8.19 29.99 20.91
N GLU A 34 8.23 31.32 21.00
CA GLU A 34 8.02 32.20 19.85
C GLU A 34 9.31 32.43 19.05
N ASN A 35 9.15 32.54 17.73
CA ASN A 35 10.25 32.65 16.77
C ASN A 35 11.04 33.96 16.95
N GLY A 36 12.36 33.88 17.18
CA GLY A 36 13.26 35.05 17.17
C GLY A 36 13.88 35.50 18.50
N LYS A 37 13.79 34.75 19.60
CA LYS A 37 14.53 35.04 20.85
C LYS A 37 15.70 34.08 21.09
N THR A 38 16.81 34.61 21.60
CA THR A 38 18.03 33.87 22.00
C THR A 38 17.81 33.14 23.33
N VAL A 39 18.13 31.82 23.42
CA VAL A 39 17.52 30.95 24.45
C VAL A 39 18.42 30.49 25.62
N LEU A 40 19.75 30.65 25.66
CA LEU A 40 20.55 29.83 26.63
C LEU A 40 21.63 30.59 27.45
N SER A 41 21.66 30.36 28.78
CA SER A 41 22.73 30.79 29.73
C SER A 41 23.07 29.74 30.81
N ASN A 42 24.27 29.84 31.41
CA ASN A 42 25.08 28.75 32.00
C ASN A 42 25.11 28.68 33.55
N SER A 43 24.00 28.36 34.24
CA SER A 43 23.98 28.45 35.72
C SER A 43 23.95 27.15 36.54
N ASN A 44 23.71 25.94 36.00
CA ASN A 44 23.36 24.79 36.87
C ASN A 44 24.14 23.47 36.73
N PHE A 45 25.18 23.31 35.91
CA PHE A 45 25.85 22.00 35.76
C PHE A 45 27.38 22.06 35.69
N LYS A 46 28.02 21.60 36.76
CA LYS A 46 29.45 21.33 36.83
C LYS A 46 29.71 19.90 36.33
N ASN A 47 30.47 19.74 35.23
CA ASN A 47 31.33 18.57 34.89
C ASN A 47 31.13 17.73 33.60
N LYS A 48 30.57 18.22 32.48
CA LYS A 48 30.73 17.51 31.18
C LYS A 48 31.01 18.45 30.00
N ASN A 49 32.25 18.46 29.48
CA ASN A 49 32.68 19.23 28.28
C ASN A 49 32.05 18.65 27.01
N ILE A 50 31.33 19.47 26.25
CA ILE A 50 30.85 19.17 24.90
C ILE A 50 31.33 20.31 23.98
N SER A 51 31.67 20.01 22.73
CA SER A 51 32.15 20.98 21.73
C SER A 51 31.23 20.99 20.52
N CYS A 52 30.81 22.18 20.06
CA CYS A 52 30.06 22.40 18.81
C CYS A 52 30.66 23.59 18.03
N SER A 53 30.48 23.62 16.71
CA SER A 53 30.99 24.68 15.82
C SER A 53 29.87 25.50 15.17
N ILE A 54 30.20 26.71 14.70
CA ILE A 54 29.27 27.52 13.90
C ILE A 54 28.95 26.76 12.61
N GLY A 55 27.65 26.63 12.30
CA GLY A 55 27.15 25.90 11.14
C GLY A 55 26.64 24.49 11.46
N ASP A 56 26.94 23.95 12.65
CA ASP A 56 26.37 22.69 13.12
C ASP A 56 24.84 22.82 13.30
N LEU A 57 24.16 21.69 13.16
CA LEU A 57 22.70 21.59 13.29
C LEU A 57 22.37 20.92 14.62
N LEU A 58 21.63 21.64 15.47
CA LEU A 58 21.08 21.10 16.71
C LEU A 58 19.65 20.64 16.43
N ILE A 59 19.39 19.38 16.71
CA ILE A 59 18.07 18.78 16.57
C ILE A 59 17.45 18.77 17.97
N LEU A 60 16.35 19.49 18.13
CA LEU A 60 15.60 19.49 19.39
C LEU A 60 14.66 18.29 19.45
N ALA A 61 14.17 18.00 20.66
CA ALA A 61 13.35 16.82 20.94
C ALA A 61 12.03 16.76 20.14
N ASP A 62 11.58 17.87 19.56
CA ASP A 62 10.39 17.94 18.70
C ASP A 62 10.73 17.92 17.19
N ASN A 63 11.95 17.53 16.81
CA ASN A 63 12.49 17.49 15.45
C ASN A 63 12.68 18.85 14.75
N ASP A 64 12.59 19.96 15.50
CA ASP A 64 13.05 21.25 14.99
C ASP A 64 14.56 21.25 14.80
N ILE A 65 14.99 21.70 13.62
CA ILE A 65 16.40 21.81 13.25
C ILE A 65 16.79 23.27 13.37
N ILE A 66 17.64 23.56 14.35
CA ILE A 66 18.18 24.90 14.54
C ILE A 66 19.64 24.89 14.08
N ARG A 67 19.98 25.85 13.21
CA ARG A 67 21.37 26.05 12.77
C ARG A 67 22.09 26.95 13.75
N ILE A 68 23.27 26.54 14.20
CA ILE A 68 24.12 27.38 15.04
C ILE A 68 24.70 28.49 14.15
N ILE A 69 24.23 29.72 14.37
CA ILE A 69 24.60 30.90 13.56
C ILE A 69 25.68 31.78 14.22
N ASP A 70 25.92 31.62 15.52
CA ASP A 70 27.04 32.24 16.24
C ASP A 70 27.48 31.31 17.39
N ASN A 71 28.79 31.21 17.65
CA ASN A 71 29.37 30.47 18.77
C ASN A 71 30.44 31.33 19.43
N LYS A 72 30.00 32.29 20.23
CA LYS A 72 30.89 33.14 21.02
C LYS A 72 31.16 32.48 22.37
N GLY A 73 32.07 31.52 22.39
CA GLY A 73 32.59 30.96 23.63
C GLY A 73 33.43 29.71 23.42
N THR A 74 34.66 29.71 23.92
CA THR A 74 35.67 28.64 23.76
C THR A 74 35.35 27.33 24.50
N SER A 75 34.15 27.14 25.04
CA SER A 75 33.71 25.87 25.64
C SER A 75 32.21 25.92 25.96
N GLY A 76 31.37 25.52 25.00
CA GLY A 76 29.91 25.51 25.14
C GLY A 76 29.37 24.12 25.51
N ARG A 77 29.05 23.89 26.78
CA ARG A 77 28.37 22.69 27.29
C ARG A 77 26.85 22.92 27.30
N PHE A 78 26.05 22.00 26.78
CA PHE A 78 24.58 22.10 26.79
C PHE A 78 23.94 21.19 27.85
N ILE A 79 22.87 21.69 28.47
CA ILE A 79 21.90 20.90 29.24
C ILE A 79 20.51 21.12 28.68
N PHE A 80 19.78 20.02 28.52
CA PHE A 80 18.34 19.97 28.75
C PHE A 80 18.02 18.80 29.67
N THR A 81 17.06 19.01 30.56
CA THR A 81 16.50 18.04 31.52
C THR A 81 15.47 17.14 30.84
N ASN A 82 15.52 15.85 31.14
CA ASN A 82 14.61 14.78 30.70
C ASN A 82 14.45 14.62 29.19
N LYS A 83 15.51 14.15 28.52
CA LYS A 83 15.52 12.99 27.60
C LYS A 83 16.91 12.90 26.93
N ALA A 84 17.35 11.68 26.68
CA ALA A 84 18.69 11.39 26.17
C ALA A 84 18.87 11.92 24.74
N ILE A 85 20.02 12.55 24.49
CA ILE A 85 20.52 12.81 23.13
C ILE A 85 21.26 11.56 22.69
N ASP A 86 20.85 10.99 21.56
CA ASP A 86 21.64 10.00 20.84
C ASP A 86 22.30 10.71 19.64
N TYR A 87 23.60 10.47 19.46
CA TYR A 87 24.36 11.03 18.35
C TYR A 87 24.77 9.89 17.43
N HIS A 88 24.49 10.01 16.14
CA HIS A 88 25.09 9.09 15.16
C HIS A 88 25.39 9.73 13.81
N LYS A 89 26.63 9.53 13.36
CA LYS A 89 26.97 9.33 11.95
C LYS A 89 28.23 8.47 11.83
N ASP A 90 28.15 7.32 11.14
CA ASP A 90 28.61 7.24 9.73
C ASP A 90 28.21 5.92 9.02
N ASN A 91 27.34 6.07 8.00
CA ASN A 91 27.22 5.39 6.69
C ASN A 91 27.56 3.91 6.38
N LYS A 92 27.74 2.99 7.32
CA LYS A 92 27.60 1.54 7.04
C LYS A 92 26.94 0.86 8.24
N GLY A 93 25.76 0.26 8.05
CA GLY A 93 24.93 -0.25 9.14
C GLY A 93 25.69 -1.18 10.08
N TYR A 94 25.83 -0.81 11.35
CA TYR A 94 26.21 -1.69 12.46
C TYR A 94 25.71 -1.17 13.81
N TYR A 95 25.32 -2.14 14.63
CA TYR A 95 24.86 -2.13 16.02
C TYR A 95 25.84 -1.48 17.01
N THR A 96 25.30 -0.83 18.05
CA THR A 96 26.09 -0.16 19.10
C THR A 96 26.94 -1.15 19.91
N ASN A 97 28.21 -0.80 20.13
CA ASN A 97 29.17 -1.62 20.88
C ASN A 97 28.80 -1.74 22.37
N MET A 98 29.13 -2.90 22.95
CA MET A 98 29.04 -3.22 24.39
C MET A 98 29.82 -2.23 25.28
N ILE A 99 29.17 -1.14 25.67
CA ILE A 99 29.67 -0.23 26.71
C ILE A 99 28.65 -0.09 27.86
N ASN A 100 27.44 -0.69 27.76
CA ASN A 100 26.31 -0.39 28.64
C ASN A 100 25.60 -1.62 29.28
N PHE A 101 26.30 -2.74 29.55
CA PHE A 101 25.71 -3.82 30.36
C PHE A 101 26.05 -3.67 31.84
N THR A 102 25.02 -3.71 32.68
CA THR A 102 25.16 -3.70 34.14
C THR A 102 25.50 -5.10 34.65
N ASP A 103 26.06 -5.20 35.85
CA ASP A 103 26.40 -6.50 36.46
C ASP A 103 25.19 -7.45 36.55
N ASP A 104 24.01 -6.90 36.85
CA ASP A 104 22.73 -7.61 36.86
C ASP A 104 22.44 -8.31 35.51
N ILE A 105 22.65 -7.60 34.41
CA ILE A 105 22.45 -8.15 33.06
C ILE A 105 23.48 -9.24 32.78
N LEU A 106 24.74 -9.03 33.12
CA LEU A 106 25.78 -10.06 32.91
C LEU A 106 25.48 -11.33 33.72
N ASN A 107 24.94 -11.20 34.93
CA ASN A 107 24.52 -12.35 35.74
C ASN A 107 23.31 -13.08 35.11
N LYS A 108 22.37 -12.36 34.48
CA LYS A 108 21.26 -12.96 33.72
C LYS A 108 21.75 -13.74 32.50
N ILE A 109 22.68 -13.16 31.72
CA ILE A 109 23.30 -13.84 30.57
C ILE A 109 24.01 -15.11 31.03
N TYR A 110 24.80 -15.01 32.10
CA TYR A 110 25.48 -16.17 32.70
C TYR A 110 24.48 -17.26 33.08
N GLY A 111 23.37 -16.90 33.74
CA GLY A 111 22.30 -17.82 34.12
C GLY A 111 21.74 -18.60 32.94
N VAL A 112 21.51 -17.95 31.79
CA VAL A 112 21.05 -18.62 30.57
C VAL A 112 22.09 -19.59 30.02
N LEU A 113 23.35 -19.15 29.85
CA LEU A 113 24.42 -20.01 29.33
C LEU A 113 24.73 -21.19 30.26
N ARG A 114 24.59 -20.99 31.57
CA ARG A 114 24.77 -22.01 32.61
C ARG A 114 23.90 -23.25 32.38
N THR A 115 22.69 -23.07 31.83
CA THR A 115 21.77 -24.18 31.50
C THR A 115 22.33 -25.17 30.47
N LYS A 116 23.25 -24.71 29.61
CA LYS A 116 23.97 -25.55 28.64
C LYS A 116 25.31 -26.03 29.20
N ILE A 117 26.04 -25.19 29.95
CA ILE A 117 27.30 -25.57 30.61
C ILE A 117 27.10 -26.83 31.47
N ILE A 118 26.03 -26.89 32.27
CA ILE A 118 25.78 -28.01 33.17
C ILE A 118 25.55 -29.35 32.46
N LYS A 119 25.24 -29.34 31.16
CA LYS A 119 25.04 -30.55 30.35
C LYS A 119 26.35 -31.14 29.85
N LEU A 120 27.45 -30.37 29.85
CA LEU A 120 28.76 -30.80 29.37
C LEU A 120 29.46 -31.78 30.35
N SER A 121 30.48 -32.49 29.88
CA SER A 121 31.36 -33.28 30.76
C SER A 121 32.17 -32.35 31.66
N VAL A 122 32.64 -32.82 32.82
CA VAL A 122 33.49 -32.01 33.72
C VAL A 122 34.76 -31.53 33.01
N GLN A 123 35.32 -32.35 32.12
CA GLN A 123 36.49 -32.01 31.32
C GLN A 123 36.19 -30.89 30.32
N ASP A 124 35.05 -30.95 29.64
CA ASP A 124 34.62 -29.91 28.70
C ASP A 124 34.29 -28.59 29.41
N ILE A 125 33.65 -28.66 30.58
CA ILE A 125 33.40 -27.47 31.42
C ILE A 125 34.72 -26.81 31.78
N ARG A 126 35.71 -27.57 32.26
CA ARG A 126 37.03 -27.03 32.63
C ARG A 126 37.75 -26.42 31.44
N SER A 127 37.70 -27.07 30.28
CA SER A 127 38.29 -26.55 29.04
C SER A 127 37.65 -25.21 28.63
N LEU A 128 36.32 -25.18 28.58
CA LEU A 128 35.52 -24.00 28.22
C LEU A 128 35.78 -22.82 29.15
N ILE A 129 35.70 -23.07 30.46
CA ILE A 129 35.83 -22.06 31.50
C ILE A 129 37.28 -21.57 31.61
N GLY A 130 38.26 -22.45 31.35
CA GLY A 130 39.66 -22.06 31.20
C GLY A 130 39.90 -21.11 30.03
N GLN A 131 39.32 -21.39 28.86
CA GLN A 131 39.38 -20.48 27.71
C GLN A 131 38.71 -19.14 28.00
N ALA A 132 37.66 -19.13 28.81
CA ALA A 132 36.95 -17.92 29.23
C ALA A 132 37.67 -17.10 30.33
N GLY A 133 38.89 -17.48 30.70
CA GLY A 133 39.73 -16.72 31.63
C GLY A 133 39.47 -16.97 33.12
N PHE A 134 38.77 -18.07 33.46
CA PHE A 134 38.59 -18.44 34.87
C PHE A 134 39.84 -19.11 35.44
N ASN A 135 40.07 -18.88 36.74
CA ASN A 135 41.19 -19.51 37.43
C ASN A 135 40.91 -20.99 37.73
N LEU A 136 41.50 -21.88 36.91
CA LEU A 136 41.32 -23.33 36.99
C LEU A 136 41.91 -23.97 38.25
N SER A 137 42.83 -23.32 38.96
CA SER A 137 43.42 -23.88 40.20
C SER A 137 42.41 -24.03 41.32
N LYS A 138 41.30 -23.28 41.24
CA LYS A 138 40.20 -23.30 42.20
C LYS A 138 39.14 -24.34 41.85
N ILE A 139 39.18 -24.94 40.67
CA ILE A 139 38.18 -25.90 40.19
C ILE A 139 38.70 -27.32 40.42
N PRO A 140 37.96 -28.22 41.10
CA PRO A 140 38.40 -29.60 41.32
C PRO A 140 38.51 -30.37 40.00
N SER A 141 39.51 -31.26 39.87
CA SER A 141 39.84 -31.97 38.63
C SER A 141 39.49 -33.47 38.63
N LYS A 142 38.92 -34.03 39.71
CA LYS A 142 38.73 -35.50 39.85
C LYS A 142 37.32 -35.91 40.28
N SER A 143 36.62 -36.65 39.41
CA SER A 143 35.94 -37.94 39.73
C SER A 143 35.03 -38.45 38.59
N GLU A 144 35.58 -38.87 37.44
CA GLU A 144 34.88 -39.87 36.61
C GLU A 144 34.88 -41.21 37.35
N LEU A 145 33.96 -41.44 38.29
CA LEU A 145 33.83 -42.75 38.94
C LEU A 145 32.36 -43.17 39.07
N ARG A 146 32.02 -44.18 38.26
CA ARG A 146 30.87 -45.11 38.31
C ARG A 146 29.46 -44.68 37.91
N THR A 147 29.11 -43.40 37.78
CA THR A 147 27.76 -42.99 37.28
C THR A 147 27.76 -42.04 36.08
N GLY A 148 28.91 -41.79 35.45
CA GLY A 148 29.02 -40.89 34.29
C GLY A 148 28.79 -39.39 34.62
N PHE A 149 28.56 -39.06 35.89
CA PHE A 149 28.38 -37.69 36.40
C PHE A 149 29.30 -37.42 37.58
N GLY A 150 30.61 -37.49 37.34
CA GLY A 150 31.59 -36.90 38.25
C GLY A 150 31.21 -35.48 38.64
N SER A 151 31.27 -35.18 39.93
CA SER A 151 30.34 -34.28 40.63
C SER A 151 30.21 -32.87 40.02
N ARG A 152 29.30 -32.71 39.04
CA ARG A 152 28.85 -31.41 38.52
C ARG A 152 28.32 -30.52 39.67
N ALA A 153 27.77 -31.16 40.70
CA ALA A 153 27.32 -30.54 41.94
C ALA A 153 28.47 -29.92 42.76
N GLU A 154 29.71 -30.36 42.59
CA GLU A 154 30.90 -29.75 43.19
C GLU A 154 31.52 -28.67 42.29
N VAL A 155 31.49 -28.87 40.97
CA VAL A 155 32.16 -27.98 40.01
C VAL A 155 31.37 -26.70 39.76
N MET A 156 30.05 -26.79 39.55
CA MET A 156 29.24 -25.63 39.17
C MET A 156 29.18 -24.54 40.25
N PRO A 157 29.01 -24.84 41.56
CA PRO A 157 29.00 -23.80 42.60
C PRO A 157 30.32 -23.03 42.69
N VAL A 158 31.45 -23.71 42.42
CA VAL A 158 32.77 -23.08 42.39
C VAL A 158 32.89 -22.13 41.21
N ILE A 159 32.39 -22.53 40.03
CA ILE A 159 32.38 -21.66 38.84
C ILE A 159 31.46 -20.46 39.06
N ASP A 160 30.27 -20.67 39.64
CA ASP A 160 29.33 -19.59 39.97
C ASP A 160 29.96 -18.57 40.92
N LYS A 161 30.70 -19.05 41.94
CA LYS A 161 31.45 -18.19 42.86
C LYS A 161 32.58 -17.42 42.17
N ILE A 162 33.34 -18.08 41.29
CA ILE A 162 34.44 -17.41 40.55
C ILE A 162 33.85 -16.34 39.62
N PHE A 163 32.79 -16.64 38.88
CA PHE A 163 32.12 -15.69 38.00
C PHE A 163 31.62 -14.48 38.81
N GLY A 164 30.95 -14.71 39.94
CA GLY A 164 30.46 -13.63 40.81
C GLY A 164 31.56 -12.69 41.33
N GLN A 165 32.80 -13.18 41.45
CA GLN A 165 33.97 -12.41 41.91
C GLN A 165 34.74 -11.72 40.78
N MET A 166 34.39 -11.97 39.51
CA MET A 166 35.05 -11.31 38.38
C MET A 166 34.66 -9.84 38.26
N GLU A 167 35.61 -9.00 37.86
CA GLU A 167 35.31 -7.63 37.45
C GLU A 167 34.39 -7.59 36.23
N LEU A 168 33.62 -6.51 36.09
CA LEU A 168 32.61 -6.34 35.05
C LEU A 168 33.16 -6.64 33.64
N ARG A 169 34.33 -6.08 33.32
CA ARG A 169 34.99 -6.29 32.02
C ARG A 169 35.42 -7.73 31.79
N SER A 170 35.85 -8.42 32.85
CA SER A 170 36.24 -9.83 32.80
C SER A 170 35.02 -10.73 32.61
N LYS A 171 33.89 -10.41 33.26
CA LYS A 171 32.59 -11.09 33.04
C LYS A 171 32.16 -10.97 31.58
N GLU A 172 32.24 -9.77 30.99
CA GLU A 172 31.86 -9.56 29.57
C GLU A 172 32.69 -10.42 28.61
N ILE A 173 34.01 -10.46 28.81
CA ILE A 173 34.92 -11.25 27.98
C ILE A 173 34.63 -12.74 28.15
N ALA A 174 34.49 -13.19 29.39
CA ALA A 174 34.18 -14.58 29.73
C ALA A 174 32.88 -15.03 29.04
N LEU A 175 31.80 -14.25 29.13
CA LEU A 175 30.51 -14.60 28.54
C LEU A 175 30.56 -14.69 27.02
N LYS A 176 31.31 -13.81 26.34
CA LYS A 176 31.52 -13.89 24.88
C LYS A 176 32.18 -15.21 24.49
N ILE A 177 33.22 -15.61 25.22
CA ILE A 177 33.99 -16.83 24.94
C ILE A 177 33.13 -18.07 25.23
N ILE A 178 32.36 -18.06 26.33
CA ILE A 178 31.43 -19.13 26.69
C ILE A 178 30.37 -19.28 25.59
N ALA A 179 29.68 -18.20 25.22
CA ALA A 179 28.62 -18.24 24.23
C ALA A 179 29.12 -18.71 22.86
N LYS A 180 30.29 -18.24 22.42
CA LYS A 180 30.91 -18.67 21.15
C LYS A 180 31.20 -20.17 21.11
N ASN A 181 31.55 -20.77 22.24
CA ASN A 181 31.89 -22.20 22.30
C ASN A 181 30.68 -23.11 22.51
N ILE A 182 29.59 -22.60 23.09
CA ILE A 182 28.36 -23.39 23.34
C ILE A 182 27.37 -23.27 22.18
N ILE A 183 27.25 -22.10 21.55
CA ILE A 183 26.33 -21.86 20.44
C ILE A 183 27.03 -22.29 19.15
N LYS A 184 26.90 -23.58 18.79
CA LYS A 184 27.52 -24.16 17.59
C LYS A 184 26.54 -24.40 16.45
N THR A 185 25.25 -24.58 16.77
CA THR A 185 24.16 -24.85 15.82
C THR A 185 23.09 -23.77 15.88
N ASP A 186 22.24 -23.69 14.85
CA ASP A 186 21.10 -22.77 14.84
C ASP A 186 20.08 -23.15 15.93
N GLU A 187 19.88 -24.45 16.20
CA GLU A 187 19.05 -24.90 17.33
C GLU A 187 19.58 -24.44 18.70
N ASP A 188 20.91 -24.46 18.90
CA ASP A 188 21.52 -23.93 20.12
C ASP A 188 21.32 -22.41 20.25
N LYS A 189 21.40 -21.71 19.11
CA LYS A 189 21.22 -20.26 19.03
C LYS A 189 19.79 -19.87 19.40
N ASP A 190 18.79 -20.59 18.88
CA ASP A 190 17.37 -20.34 19.15
C ASP A 190 16.98 -20.70 20.60
N ASP A 191 17.48 -21.82 21.13
CA ASP A 191 17.25 -22.22 22.54
C ASP A 191 17.88 -21.23 23.53
N ILE A 192 19.02 -20.62 23.19
CA ILE A 192 19.66 -19.60 24.03
C ILE A 192 18.99 -18.23 23.85
N ASN A 193 18.71 -17.80 22.62
CA ASN A 193 18.09 -16.50 22.36
C ASN A 193 16.67 -16.42 22.93
N SER A 194 15.85 -17.46 22.81
CA SER A 194 14.51 -17.50 23.42
C SER A 194 14.51 -17.27 24.94
N LYS A 195 15.61 -17.63 25.62
CA LYS A 195 15.80 -17.37 27.06
C LYS A 195 16.43 -16.00 27.32
N LEU A 196 17.38 -15.55 26.50
CA LEU A 196 18.00 -14.22 26.64
C LEU A 196 17.01 -13.08 26.38
N ILE A 197 16.06 -13.26 25.46
CA ILE A 197 15.06 -12.24 25.11
C ILE A 197 14.17 -11.89 26.30
N GLN A 198 13.91 -12.85 27.20
CA GLN A 198 13.19 -12.62 28.46
C GLN A 198 13.91 -11.64 29.39
N HIS A 199 15.17 -11.35 29.10
CA HIS A 199 16.02 -10.42 29.82
C HIS A 199 16.46 -9.24 28.95
N ASP A 200 15.73 -8.94 27.88
CA ASP A 200 16.03 -7.85 26.96
C ASP A 200 17.41 -7.99 26.29
N ILE A 201 17.87 -9.23 26.05
CA ILE A 201 19.17 -9.52 25.44
C ILE A 201 19.03 -10.50 24.27
N SER A 202 19.87 -10.35 23.25
CA SER A 202 20.07 -11.37 22.21
C SER A 202 21.55 -11.55 21.91
N PHE A 203 21.92 -12.75 21.48
CA PHE A 203 23.24 -13.06 20.97
C PHE A 203 23.21 -13.14 19.44
N LYS A 204 23.82 -12.15 18.79
CA LYS A 204 23.92 -12.01 17.33
C LYS A 204 25.34 -11.63 16.91
N ASP A 205 25.83 -12.19 15.82
CA ASP A 205 27.17 -11.90 15.26
C ASP A 205 28.31 -11.98 16.30
N GLN A 206 28.28 -13.03 17.13
CA GLN A 206 29.22 -13.28 18.24
C GLN A 206 29.22 -12.19 19.34
N ARG A 207 28.12 -11.44 19.48
CA ARG A 207 28.00 -10.34 20.45
C ARG A 207 26.64 -10.38 21.15
N PHE A 208 26.64 -9.97 22.41
CA PHE A 208 25.40 -9.67 23.13
C PHE A 208 24.95 -8.26 22.78
N ILE A 209 23.68 -8.13 22.45
CA ILE A 209 23.02 -6.85 22.18
C ILE A 209 21.84 -6.69 23.13
N ARG A 210 21.60 -5.45 23.61
CA ARG A 210 20.34 -5.14 24.27
C ARG A 210 19.25 -5.14 23.21
N VAL A 211 18.14 -5.72 23.59
CA VAL A 211 16.96 -5.81 22.76
C VAL A 211 15.80 -5.42 23.62
N ASN A 212 14.99 -4.47 23.19
CA ASN A 212 13.75 -4.24 23.91
C ASN A 212 12.88 -5.49 23.69
N SER A 213 12.53 -6.25 24.74
CA SER A 213 11.74 -7.49 24.63
C SER A 213 10.39 -7.27 23.97
N ASN A 214 9.85 -6.04 24.05
CA ASN A 214 8.69 -5.63 23.27
C ASN A 214 8.96 -5.55 21.76
N TYR A 215 10.20 -5.27 21.34
CA TYR A 215 10.66 -5.26 19.95
C TYR A 215 11.25 -6.59 19.47
N PHE A 216 11.83 -7.43 20.32
CA PHE A 216 12.46 -8.68 19.85
C PHE A 216 11.47 -9.80 19.56
N ASN A 217 10.34 -9.86 20.27
CA ASN A 217 9.19 -10.69 19.87
C ASN A 217 8.61 -10.26 18.51
N ILE A 218 8.89 -9.01 18.08
CA ILE A 218 8.50 -8.48 16.77
C ILE A 218 9.57 -8.86 15.72
N ILE A 219 10.87 -8.78 16.05
CA ILE A 219 11.98 -9.07 15.12
C ILE A 219 12.21 -10.58 14.88
N GLU A 220 11.98 -11.47 15.86
CA GLU A 220 12.04 -12.93 15.64
C GLU A 220 10.83 -13.43 14.83
N LYS A 221 9.66 -12.78 15.00
CA LYS A 221 8.53 -12.96 14.08
C LYS A 221 8.89 -12.51 12.67
N GLU A 222 9.60 -11.39 12.50
CA GLU A 222 10.14 -10.93 11.21
C GLU A 222 11.29 -11.79 10.67
N SER A 223 11.93 -12.65 11.48
CA SER A 223 12.99 -13.56 11.02
C SER A 223 12.45 -14.91 10.56
N LYS A 224 11.36 -15.41 11.18
CA LYS A 224 10.54 -16.51 10.61
C LYS A 224 9.86 -16.10 9.30
N VAL A 225 9.63 -14.80 9.09
CA VAL A 225 9.16 -14.23 7.83
C VAL A 225 10.14 -14.46 6.67
N ASN A 226 11.41 -14.81 6.93
CA ASN A 226 12.41 -15.11 5.90
C ASN A 226 12.69 -16.61 5.65
N GLU A 227 12.18 -17.54 6.47
CA GLU A 227 12.41 -19.00 6.25
C GLU A 227 11.36 -19.69 5.38
N MET A 228 10.21 -19.06 5.13
CA MET A 228 9.32 -19.47 4.06
C MET A 228 9.36 -18.41 2.96
N GLU A 229 10.36 -18.53 2.10
CA GLU A 229 10.28 -18.06 0.73
C GLU A 229 9.13 -18.82 0.02
N LYS A 230 7.89 -18.53 0.41
CA LYS A 230 6.80 -18.61 -0.55
C LYS A 230 7.11 -17.43 -1.46
N VAL A 231 7.80 -17.69 -2.57
CA VAL A 231 7.94 -16.77 -3.68
C VAL A 231 6.55 -16.20 -3.92
N MET A 232 6.28 -15.01 -3.37
CA MET A 232 5.00 -14.36 -3.59
C MET A 232 5.07 -13.94 -5.04
N ASP A 233 4.22 -14.57 -5.82
CA ASP A 233 4.13 -14.33 -7.24
C ASP A 233 3.83 -12.85 -7.47
N SER A 234 4.86 -12.09 -7.86
CA SER A 234 4.79 -10.63 -8.04
C SER A 234 3.89 -10.21 -9.20
N SER A 235 3.38 -11.19 -9.98
CA SER A 235 2.34 -10.94 -10.98
C SER A 235 0.94 -10.82 -10.37
N ILE A 236 0.72 -11.22 -9.12
CA ILE A 236 -0.60 -11.18 -8.47
C ILE A 236 -1.02 -9.73 -8.20
N VAL A 237 -2.22 -9.38 -8.66
CA VAL A 237 -2.81 -8.04 -8.45
C VAL A 237 -4.17 -8.19 -7.80
N PHE A 238 -4.48 -7.28 -6.87
CA PHE A 238 -5.81 -7.15 -6.29
C PHE A 238 -6.51 -5.95 -6.91
N VAL A 239 -7.75 -6.14 -7.37
CA VAL A 239 -8.56 -5.08 -7.94
C VAL A 239 -9.79 -4.87 -7.05
N VAL A 240 -9.86 -3.70 -6.44
CA VAL A 240 -11.05 -3.21 -5.74
C VAL A 240 -11.95 -2.57 -6.77
N HIS A 241 -13.18 -3.04 -6.91
CA HIS A 241 -14.13 -2.54 -7.90
C HIS A 241 -15.56 -2.59 -7.36
N GLY A 242 -16.45 -1.80 -7.98
CA GLY A 242 -17.86 -1.78 -7.65
C GLY A 242 -18.67 -2.85 -8.42
N ARG A 243 -19.91 -2.51 -8.73
CA ARG A 243 -20.86 -3.34 -9.50
C ARG A 243 -20.74 -3.18 -11.01
N ASN A 244 -19.99 -2.20 -11.53
CA ASN A 244 -19.70 -2.12 -12.97
C ASN A 244 -18.76 -3.26 -13.42
N LYS A 245 -19.36 -4.41 -13.75
CA LYS A 245 -18.63 -5.61 -14.19
C LYS A 245 -17.92 -5.40 -15.52
N ALA A 246 -18.49 -4.61 -16.44
CA ALA A 246 -17.86 -4.33 -17.73
C ALA A 246 -16.50 -3.62 -17.55
N ALA A 247 -16.43 -2.63 -16.66
CA ALA A 247 -15.19 -1.91 -16.36
C ALA A 247 -14.16 -2.83 -15.70
N ARG A 248 -14.62 -3.66 -14.79
CA ARG A 248 -13.81 -4.66 -14.12
C ARG A 248 -13.24 -5.68 -15.10
N ASP A 249 -14.07 -6.23 -15.98
CA ASP A 249 -13.65 -7.24 -16.96
C ASP A 249 -12.68 -6.66 -17.98
N ALA A 250 -12.93 -5.43 -18.45
CA ALA A 250 -12.00 -4.70 -19.31
C ALA A 250 -10.62 -4.49 -18.64
N LEU A 251 -10.61 -4.11 -17.35
CA LEU A 251 -9.36 -3.98 -16.60
C LEU A 251 -8.66 -5.32 -16.40
N PHE A 252 -9.40 -6.39 -16.11
CA PHE A 252 -8.83 -7.74 -15.95
C PHE A 252 -8.20 -8.23 -17.26
N GLU A 253 -8.88 -8.04 -18.39
CA GLU A 253 -8.36 -8.37 -19.72
C GLU A 253 -7.06 -7.60 -20.02
N PHE A 254 -7.05 -6.29 -19.74
CA PHE A 254 -5.85 -5.47 -19.89
C PHE A 254 -4.70 -5.98 -19.01
N LEU A 255 -4.92 -6.22 -17.72
CA LEU A 255 -3.88 -6.70 -16.80
C LEU A 255 -3.32 -8.07 -17.23
N ARG A 256 -4.18 -8.97 -17.70
CA ARG A 256 -3.76 -10.29 -18.19
C ARG A 256 -2.89 -10.19 -19.45
N SER A 257 -3.15 -9.23 -20.34
CA SER A 257 -2.27 -9.00 -21.51
C SER A 257 -0.85 -8.55 -21.13
N LEU A 258 -0.68 -8.01 -19.91
CA LEU A 258 0.61 -7.65 -19.31
C LEU A 258 1.25 -8.79 -18.51
N ASP A 259 0.73 -10.02 -18.63
CA ASP A 259 1.08 -11.20 -17.82
C ASP A 259 0.84 -11.05 -16.31
N LEU A 260 0.02 -10.08 -15.90
CA LEU A 260 -0.41 -9.96 -14.51
C LEU A 260 -1.61 -10.86 -14.24
N LYS A 261 -1.76 -11.25 -12.97
CA LYS A 261 -2.78 -12.17 -12.47
C LYS A 261 -3.74 -11.41 -11.55
N PRO A 262 -4.72 -10.67 -12.10
CA PRO A 262 -5.80 -10.12 -11.29
C PRO A 262 -6.62 -11.29 -10.74
N GLN A 263 -6.60 -11.46 -9.41
CA GLN A 263 -7.28 -12.57 -8.76
C GLN A 263 -8.75 -12.28 -8.54
N GLU A 264 -9.56 -13.32 -8.75
CA GLU A 264 -10.99 -13.32 -8.51
C GLU A 264 -11.28 -13.29 -7.00
N TRP A 265 -12.44 -12.74 -6.61
CA TRP A 265 -12.84 -12.65 -5.19
C TRP A 265 -12.81 -14.01 -4.46
N THR A 266 -13.20 -15.07 -5.15
CA THR A 266 -13.23 -16.44 -4.62
C THR A 266 -11.85 -16.99 -4.26
N GLU A 267 -10.79 -16.57 -4.97
CA GLU A 267 -9.43 -16.97 -4.65
C GLU A 267 -8.97 -16.31 -3.35
N TRP A 268 -9.34 -15.04 -3.11
CA TRP A 268 -9.06 -14.37 -1.84
C TRP A 268 -9.81 -14.99 -0.66
N ILE A 269 -11.06 -15.42 -0.84
CA ILE A 269 -11.81 -16.17 0.18
C ILE A 269 -11.07 -17.47 0.52
N LYS A 270 -10.73 -18.27 -0.50
CA LYS A 270 -10.03 -19.56 -0.32
C LYS A 270 -8.72 -19.37 0.44
N ASP A 271 -8.02 -18.29 0.14
CA ASP A 271 -6.76 -17.94 0.76
C ASP A 271 -6.86 -17.52 2.24
N THR A 272 -8.06 -17.23 2.75
CA THR A 272 -8.28 -17.05 4.20
C THR A 272 -8.24 -18.37 4.97
N GLY A 273 -8.45 -19.51 4.31
CA GLY A 273 -8.64 -20.82 4.97
C GLY A 273 -9.93 -20.93 5.79
N ASN A 274 -10.79 -19.89 5.76
CA ASN A 274 -12.07 -19.83 6.44
C ASN A 274 -13.20 -19.94 5.40
N PRO A 275 -14.17 -20.86 5.53
CA PRO A 275 -15.28 -20.96 4.58
C PRO A 275 -16.25 -19.77 4.63
N SER A 276 -16.29 -19.02 5.74
CA SER A 276 -17.13 -17.81 5.91
C SER A 276 -16.33 -16.67 6.56
N PRO A 277 -15.31 -16.12 5.87
CA PRO A 277 -14.53 -15.01 6.38
C PRO A 277 -15.33 -13.72 6.33
N TYR A 278 -15.14 -12.83 7.30
CA TYR A 278 -15.67 -11.47 7.17
C TYR A 278 -14.84 -10.67 6.15
N ILE A 279 -15.42 -9.60 5.61
CA ILE A 279 -14.82 -8.82 4.51
C ILE A 279 -13.37 -8.37 4.77
N GLY A 280 -13.05 -7.96 6.00
CA GLY A 280 -11.71 -7.50 6.38
C GLY A 280 -10.67 -8.62 6.46
N GLU A 281 -11.05 -9.88 6.73
CA GLU A 281 -10.14 -11.04 6.60
C GLU A 281 -9.69 -11.21 5.15
N ILE A 282 -10.64 -11.13 4.22
CA ILE A 282 -10.37 -11.24 2.77
C ILE A 282 -9.46 -10.09 2.32
N LEU A 283 -9.77 -8.85 2.71
CA LEU A 283 -8.96 -7.69 2.40
C LEU A 283 -7.55 -7.79 2.99
N ASN A 284 -7.40 -8.29 4.22
CA ASN A 284 -6.09 -8.47 4.85
C ASN A 284 -5.22 -9.47 4.08
N VAL A 285 -5.81 -10.56 3.61
CA VAL A 285 -5.14 -11.58 2.79
C VAL A 285 -4.81 -11.03 1.40
N ALA A 286 -5.74 -10.33 0.76
CA ALA A 286 -5.49 -9.71 -0.54
C ALA A 286 -4.37 -8.67 -0.45
N PHE A 287 -4.39 -7.81 0.56
CA PHE A 287 -3.34 -6.81 0.78
C PHE A 287 -1.99 -7.41 1.16
N SER A 288 -1.93 -8.56 1.83
CA SER A 288 -0.65 -9.19 2.17
C SER A 288 0.00 -9.85 0.96
N LYS A 289 -0.80 -10.44 0.06
CA LYS A 289 -0.33 -11.24 -1.07
C LYS A 289 -0.18 -10.48 -2.39
N ALA A 290 -1.01 -9.47 -2.65
CA ALA A 290 -1.02 -8.80 -3.95
C ALA A 290 0.18 -7.86 -4.11
N GLN A 291 0.90 -7.96 -5.23
CA GLN A 291 2.00 -7.07 -5.55
C GLN A 291 1.53 -5.62 -5.74
N ALA A 292 0.41 -5.44 -6.44
CA ALA A 292 -0.24 -4.15 -6.59
C ALA A 292 -1.72 -4.24 -6.22
N ILE A 293 -2.26 -3.13 -5.70
CA ILE A 293 -3.68 -2.95 -5.40
C ILE A 293 -4.20 -1.86 -6.33
N ILE A 294 -5.17 -2.18 -7.16
CA ILE A 294 -5.79 -1.24 -8.08
C ILE A 294 -7.18 -0.90 -7.57
N ILE A 295 -7.42 0.38 -7.30
CA ILE A 295 -8.74 0.90 -6.97
C ILE A 295 -9.39 1.37 -8.26
N LEU A 296 -10.37 0.60 -8.76
CA LEU A 296 -11.15 0.95 -9.95
C LEU A 296 -12.38 1.77 -9.55
N MET A 297 -12.26 3.09 -9.67
CA MET A 297 -13.35 4.03 -9.44
C MET A 297 -14.19 4.19 -10.70
N THR A 298 -15.47 3.89 -10.57
CA THR A 298 -16.51 3.97 -11.61
C THR A 298 -17.74 4.67 -11.03
N GLY A 299 -18.59 5.25 -11.87
CA GLY A 299 -19.77 6.00 -11.45
C GLY A 299 -20.95 5.12 -11.04
N ASP A 300 -20.74 4.15 -10.15
CA ASP A 300 -21.71 3.09 -9.86
C ASP A 300 -22.92 3.53 -9.03
N ASP A 301 -22.74 4.51 -8.15
CA ASP A 301 -23.81 5.12 -7.35
C ASP A 301 -23.97 6.59 -7.78
N LEU A 302 -25.11 7.21 -7.44
CA LEU A 302 -25.31 8.65 -7.59
C LEU A 302 -25.29 9.34 -6.24
N ALA A 303 -24.59 10.48 -6.17
CA ALA A 303 -24.50 11.27 -4.95
C ALA A 303 -24.49 12.77 -5.24
N ARG A 304 -24.95 13.53 -4.24
CA ARG A 304 -24.85 14.99 -4.17
C ARG A 304 -24.89 15.42 -2.70
N LEU A 305 -24.41 16.63 -2.43
CA LEU A 305 -24.65 17.24 -1.12
C LEU A 305 -26.16 17.43 -0.88
N GLY A 306 -26.61 17.18 0.36
CA GLY A 306 -28.00 17.39 0.75
C GLY A 306 -28.39 18.85 0.56
N THR A 307 -29.57 19.14 -0.01
CA THR A 307 -29.99 20.51 -0.39
C THR A 307 -30.06 21.49 0.80
N ARG A 308 -30.16 21.00 2.04
CA ARG A 308 -30.12 21.84 3.25
C ARG A 308 -28.71 22.30 3.64
N TYR A 309 -27.68 21.68 3.04
CA TYR A 309 -26.27 21.97 3.27
C TYR A 309 -25.60 22.60 2.03
N THR A 310 -26.35 22.83 0.96
CA THR A 310 -25.86 23.59 -0.20
C THR A 310 -26.01 25.08 0.08
N ASP A 311 -24.97 25.86 -0.21
CA ASP A 311 -25.10 27.31 -0.25
C ASP A 311 -26.01 27.73 -1.41
N ASN A 312 -26.63 28.90 -1.33
CA ASN A 312 -27.63 29.36 -2.31
C ASN A 312 -27.11 29.42 -3.77
N ASN A 313 -25.79 29.43 -3.96
CA ASN A 313 -25.12 29.43 -5.26
C ASN A 313 -24.54 28.06 -5.70
N ASP A 314 -24.62 27.03 -4.85
CA ASP A 314 -23.98 25.70 -5.05
C ASP A 314 -24.99 24.56 -4.99
N LYS A 315 -26.11 24.69 -5.72
CA LYS A 315 -27.03 23.55 -5.92
C LYS A 315 -26.33 22.48 -6.76
N GLU A 316 -25.83 21.45 -6.09
CA GLU A 316 -25.16 20.32 -6.75
C GLU A 316 -26.19 19.36 -7.36
N GLU A 317 -26.04 19.09 -8.67
CA GLU A 317 -26.78 18.02 -9.35
C GLU A 317 -26.32 16.64 -8.86
N LEU A 318 -27.15 15.60 -9.06
CA LEU A 318 -26.72 14.22 -8.83
C LEU A 318 -25.55 13.90 -9.77
N LYS A 319 -24.43 13.44 -9.20
CA LYS A 319 -23.23 13.08 -9.95
C LYS A 319 -22.89 11.61 -9.69
N PRO A 320 -22.35 10.89 -10.68
CA PRO A 320 -21.84 9.54 -10.48
C PRO A 320 -20.72 9.51 -9.44
N GLN A 321 -20.68 8.48 -8.61
CA GLN A 321 -19.67 8.28 -7.57
C GLN A 321 -19.32 6.79 -7.49
N ALA A 322 -18.08 6.48 -7.12
CA ALA A 322 -17.72 5.14 -6.71
C ALA A 322 -18.53 4.70 -5.49
N ARG A 323 -18.90 3.42 -5.45
CA ARG A 323 -19.66 2.86 -4.33
C ARG A 323 -18.96 3.13 -3.00
N PRO A 324 -19.69 3.39 -1.90
CA PRO A 324 -19.10 3.59 -0.58
C PRO A 324 -18.15 2.47 -0.15
N ASN A 325 -18.44 1.22 -0.51
CA ASN A 325 -17.54 0.09 -0.23
C ASN A 325 -16.18 0.25 -0.92
N VAL A 326 -16.17 0.64 -2.20
CA VAL A 326 -14.94 0.89 -2.96
C VAL A 326 -14.15 2.04 -2.34
N LEU A 327 -14.83 3.11 -1.93
CA LEU A 327 -14.19 4.25 -1.26
C LEU A 327 -13.58 3.86 0.08
N PHE A 328 -14.31 3.08 0.89
CA PHE A 328 -13.82 2.59 2.18
C PHE A 328 -12.60 1.66 2.02
N GLU A 329 -12.67 0.71 1.09
CA GLU A 329 -11.57 -0.21 0.76
C GLU A 329 -10.37 0.52 0.16
N ALA A 330 -10.60 1.58 -0.64
CA ALA A 330 -9.54 2.47 -1.13
C ALA A 330 -8.83 3.18 0.02
N GLY A 331 -9.58 3.71 0.99
CA GLY A 331 -9.01 4.30 2.21
C GLY A 331 -8.15 3.29 2.99
N MET A 332 -8.62 2.05 3.15
CA MET A 332 -7.84 0.99 3.78
C MET A 332 -6.56 0.64 3.00
N ALA A 333 -6.66 0.53 1.68
CA ALA A 333 -5.52 0.23 0.82
C ALA A 333 -4.46 1.35 0.86
N LEU A 334 -4.88 2.61 0.76
CA LEU A 334 -4.00 3.77 0.85
C LEU A 334 -3.36 3.90 2.23
N GLY A 335 -4.11 3.66 3.31
CA GLY A 335 -3.59 3.72 4.67
C GLY A 335 -2.57 2.63 4.98
N LYS A 336 -2.75 1.42 4.44
CA LYS A 336 -1.91 0.25 4.77
C LYS A 336 -0.79 0.01 3.75
N ASN A 337 -1.02 0.32 2.47
CA ASN A 337 -0.14 -0.02 1.35
C ASN A 337 -0.01 1.15 0.34
N PRO A 338 0.35 2.37 0.76
CA PRO A 338 0.32 3.55 -0.12
C PRO A 338 1.25 3.43 -1.34
N LYS A 339 2.43 2.81 -1.19
CA LYS A 339 3.44 2.70 -2.26
C LYS A 339 3.03 1.81 -3.43
N ARG A 340 2.08 0.89 -3.23
CA ARG A 340 1.62 -0.10 -4.23
C ARG A 340 0.11 -0.05 -4.48
N THR A 341 -0.54 1.03 -4.04
CA THR A 341 -1.95 1.29 -4.31
C THR A 341 -2.07 2.28 -5.46
N ILE A 342 -2.78 1.89 -6.52
CA ILE A 342 -2.96 2.67 -7.74
C ILE A 342 -4.43 2.99 -7.89
N ILE A 343 -4.77 4.28 -7.95
CA ILE A 343 -6.14 4.71 -8.20
C ILE A 343 -6.35 4.87 -9.70
N VAL A 344 -7.35 4.16 -10.22
CA VAL A 344 -7.78 4.21 -11.62
C VAL A 344 -9.21 4.72 -11.64
N GLN A 345 -9.47 5.76 -12.42
CA GLN A 345 -10.81 6.28 -12.65
C GLN A 345 -11.24 5.99 -14.08
N LEU A 346 -12.42 5.43 -14.24
CA LEU A 346 -13.07 5.24 -15.53
C LEU A 346 -14.36 6.08 -15.60
N GLY A 347 -14.43 6.95 -16.60
CA GLY A 347 -15.53 7.90 -16.74
C GLY A 347 -15.41 9.12 -15.81
N LYS A 348 -16.50 9.88 -15.69
CA LYS A 348 -16.59 11.05 -14.81
C LYS A 348 -17.23 10.65 -13.49
N ILE A 349 -16.59 10.99 -12.39
CA ILE A 349 -17.13 10.80 -11.04
C ILE A 349 -17.07 12.12 -10.27
N ARG A 350 -17.90 12.23 -9.23
CA ARG A 350 -17.88 13.31 -8.27
C ARG A 350 -16.53 13.35 -7.56
N PRO A 351 -15.80 14.49 -7.58
CA PRO A 351 -14.56 14.62 -6.83
C PRO A 351 -14.85 14.65 -5.32
N PHE A 352 -13.87 14.24 -4.52
CA PHE A 352 -13.88 14.42 -3.07
C PHE A 352 -12.45 14.70 -2.59
N SER A 353 -12.33 15.63 -1.63
CA SER A 353 -11.06 16.27 -1.31
C SER A 353 -10.04 15.36 -0.63
N ASP A 354 -10.47 14.25 -0.01
CA ASP A 354 -9.57 13.35 0.72
C ASP A 354 -8.54 12.64 -0.18
N ILE A 355 -8.77 12.64 -1.51
CA ILE A 355 -7.80 12.14 -2.50
C ILE A 355 -7.11 13.25 -3.29
N ASP A 356 -7.39 14.52 -3.01
CA ASP A 356 -6.72 15.65 -3.66
C ASP A 356 -5.22 15.62 -3.30
N GLY A 357 -4.37 15.47 -4.32
CA GLY A 357 -2.93 15.28 -4.17
C GLY A 357 -2.44 13.85 -4.43
N ILE A 358 -3.34 12.86 -4.49
CA ILE A 358 -3.01 11.51 -4.97
C ILE A 358 -3.19 11.47 -6.49
N HIS A 359 -2.16 11.00 -7.20
CA HIS A 359 -2.22 10.93 -8.66
C HIS A 359 -3.09 9.77 -9.13
N VAL A 360 -4.27 10.11 -9.68
CA VAL A 360 -5.24 9.20 -10.31
C VAL A 360 -4.90 8.95 -11.78
N VAL A 361 -5.05 7.71 -12.25
CA VAL A 361 -5.03 7.39 -13.68
C VAL A 361 -6.44 7.50 -14.23
N HIS A 362 -6.70 8.53 -15.03
CA HIS A 362 -7.95 8.64 -15.79
C HIS A 362 -7.83 7.77 -17.04
N LEU A 363 -8.33 6.53 -16.94
CA LEU A 363 -8.16 5.50 -17.96
C LEU A 363 -9.21 5.64 -19.08
N ASP A 364 -8.77 5.45 -20.31
CA ASP A 364 -9.57 5.39 -21.53
C ASP A 364 -8.91 4.42 -22.52
N ASP A 365 -9.47 4.30 -23.73
CA ASP A 365 -8.90 3.40 -24.74
C ASP A 365 -7.62 3.90 -25.41
N THR A 366 -7.09 5.08 -25.05
CA THR A 366 -5.87 5.60 -25.65
C THR A 366 -4.62 4.86 -25.13
N ILE A 367 -3.66 4.63 -26.02
CA ILE A 367 -2.37 4.03 -25.66
C ILE A 367 -1.67 4.85 -24.57
N ARG A 368 -1.79 6.18 -24.61
CA ARG A 368 -1.19 7.08 -23.61
C ARG A 368 -1.64 6.76 -22.19
N LYS A 369 -2.95 6.57 -21.97
CA LYS A 369 -3.50 6.28 -20.64
C LYS A 369 -3.20 4.85 -20.19
N ARG A 370 -3.18 3.90 -21.12
CA ARG A 370 -2.71 2.52 -20.86
C ARG A 370 -1.24 2.50 -20.42
N GLN A 371 -0.36 3.26 -21.09
CA GLN A 371 1.05 3.40 -20.73
C GLN A 371 1.25 4.06 -19.35
N GLU A 372 0.40 5.02 -19.01
CA GLU A 372 0.40 5.66 -17.68
C GLU A 372 0.13 4.64 -16.57
N LEU A 373 -0.87 3.76 -16.76
CA LEU A 373 -1.15 2.66 -15.84
C LEU A 373 0.01 1.65 -15.77
N ILE A 374 0.57 1.24 -16.91
CA ILE A 374 1.74 0.34 -16.97
C ILE A 374 2.91 0.91 -16.17
N SER A 375 3.19 2.20 -16.32
CA SER A 375 4.29 2.87 -15.63
C SER A 375 4.10 2.84 -14.11
N LYS A 376 2.88 3.05 -13.62
CA LYS A 376 2.56 2.92 -12.19
C LYS A 376 2.63 1.48 -11.69
N LEU A 377 2.19 0.50 -12.47
CA LEU A 377 2.30 -0.91 -12.11
C LEU A 377 3.77 -1.34 -12.02
N LYS A 378 4.64 -0.86 -12.93
CA LYS A 378 6.10 -1.07 -12.83
C LYS A 378 6.69 -0.43 -11.58
N LEU A 379 6.24 0.77 -11.20
CA LEU A 379 6.64 1.42 -9.94
C LEU A 379 6.13 0.70 -8.69
N ALA A 380 5.09 -0.12 -8.82
CA ALA A 380 4.61 -1.04 -7.78
C ALA A 380 5.31 -2.41 -7.84
N ASP A 381 6.44 -2.51 -8.56
CA ASP A 381 7.26 -3.71 -8.75
C ASP A 381 6.54 -4.88 -9.44
N CYS A 382 5.50 -4.61 -10.24
CA CYS A 382 4.90 -5.65 -11.09
C CYS A 382 5.86 -6.04 -12.23
N PRO A 383 6.03 -7.35 -12.52
CA PRO A 383 6.98 -7.86 -13.51
C PRO A 383 6.44 -7.74 -14.95
N ILE A 384 6.25 -6.50 -15.42
CA ILE A 384 5.70 -6.22 -16.75
C ILE A 384 6.82 -6.08 -17.79
N ASP A 385 6.81 -6.94 -18.80
CA ASP A 385 7.57 -6.79 -20.04
C ASP A 385 6.63 -6.58 -21.24
N ILE A 386 6.83 -5.48 -21.96
CA ILE A 386 6.05 -5.10 -23.14
C ILE A 386 6.91 -4.98 -24.41
N THR A 387 8.19 -5.34 -24.35
CA THR A 387 9.19 -5.09 -25.41
C THR A 387 8.77 -5.68 -26.76
N HIS A 388 8.06 -6.81 -26.73
CA HIS A 388 7.60 -7.53 -27.92
C HIS A 388 6.08 -7.74 -27.96
N LYS A 389 5.32 -6.88 -27.25
CA LYS A 389 3.86 -7.02 -27.10
C LYS A 389 3.14 -5.77 -27.57
N THR A 390 2.07 -5.97 -28.34
CA THR A 390 1.19 -4.89 -28.83
C THR A 390 -0.30 -5.19 -28.58
N ASP A 391 -0.63 -6.38 -28.11
CA ASP A 391 -1.99 -6.80 -27.75
C ASP A 391 -2.61 -5.89 -26.68
N TRP A 392 -1.81 -5.51 -25.66
CA TRP A 392 -2.22 -4.58 -24.59
C TRP A 392 -2.68 -3.20 -25.09
N HIS A 393 -2.35 -2.79 -26.33
CA HIS A 393 -2.84 -1.54 -26.93
C HIS A 393 -4.36 -1.51 -27.02
N THR A 394 -4.99 -2.67 -27.18
CA THR A 394 -6.44 -2.80 -27.43
C THR A 394 -7.17 -3.71 -26.45
N SER A 395 -6.45 -4.44 -25.58
CA SER A 395 -7.02 -5.34 -24.57
C SER A 395 -7.91 -4.62 -23.57
N GLY A 396 -9.16 -5.05 -23.42
CA GLY A 396 -10.17 -4.38 -22.61
C GLY A 396 -10.73 -3.14 -23.29
N LYS A 397 -12.06 -3.04 -23.37
CA LYS A 397 -12.79 -1.89 -23.95
C LYS A 397 -13.23 -0.93 -22.85
N PHE A 398 -12.40 0.08 -22.56
CA PHE A 398 -12.63 0.96 -21.43
C PHE A 398 -13.75 1.96 -21.67
N ASN A 399 -13.82 2.57 -22.86
CA ASN A 399 -14.85 3.56 -23.14
C ASN A 399 -16.25 2.91 -23.16
N ASP A 400 -16.38 1.72 -23.75
CA ASP A 400 -17.61 0.93 -23.79
C ASP A 400 -18.10 0.52 -22.39
N ALA A 401 -17.16 0.44 -21.44
CA ALA A 401 -17.43 0.09 -20.05
C ALA A 401 -17.82 1.29 -19.16
N ILE A 402 -17.85 2.52 -19.70
CA ILE A 402 -18.40 3.69 -19.00
C ILE A 402 -19.93 3.62 -19.05
N LEU A 403 -20.49 2.99 -18.03
CA LEU A 403 -21.92 2.90 -17.82
C LEU A 403 -22.36 4.05 -16.91
N ASP A 404 -23.45 4.72 -17.30
CA ASP A 404 -24.11 5.70 -16.44
C ASP A 404 -25.06 4.94 -15.51
N PRO A 405 -25.05 5.24 -14.20
CA PRO A 405 -25.81 4.48 -13.20
C PRO A 405 -27.32 4.45 -13.45
N ASP A 406 -27.87 5.45 -14.16
CA ASP A 406 -29.31 5.59 -14.40
C ASP A 406 -29.71 5.45 -15.89
N ILE A 407 -28.78 5.13 -16.79
CA ILE A 407 -29.11 4.86 -18.20
C ILE A 407 -29.65 3.42 -18.30
N ASP A 408 -30.90 3.29 -18.73
CA ASP A 408 -31.56 1.99 -18.88
C ASP A 408 -30.82 1.13 -19.93
N ASN A 409 -30.89 -0.20 -19.84
CA ASN A 409 -30.16 -1.10 -20.75
C ASN A 409 -30.52 -0.84 -22.23
N ASN A 410 -31.71 -0.33 -22.50
CA ASN A 410 -32.14 0.12 -23.82
C ASN A 410 -31.36 1.36 -24.31
N ASP A 411 -31.09 2.30 -23.42
CA ASP A 411 -30.34 3.52 -23.73
C ASP A 411 -28.83 3.24 -23.90
N ILE A 412 -28.27 2.25 -23.18
CA ILE A 412 -26.90 1.74 -23.42
C ILE A 412 -26.82 1.08 -24.81
N LYS A 413 -27.83 0.28 -25.18
CA LYS A 413 -27.91 -0.35 -26.50
C LYS A 413 -28.00 0.72 -27.60
N ILE A 414 -28.80 1.77 -27.39
CA ILE A 414 -28.92 2.93 -28.29
C ILE A 414 -27.58 3.68 -28.38
N LYS A 415 -26.88 3.91 -27.26
CA LYS A 415 -25.59 4.61 -27.21
C LYS A 415 -24.47 3.82 -27.93
N ASN A 416 -24.37 2.51 -27.70
CA ASN A 416 -23.41 1.63 -28.39
C ASN A 416 -23.70 1.51 -29.88
N LEU A 417 -24.98 1.52 -30.28
CA LEU A 417 -25.35 1.57 -31.69
C LEU A 417 -25.07 2.96 -32.33
N LYS A 418 -25.24 4.06 -31.57
CA LYS A 418 -24.86 5.43 -31.98
C LYS A 418 -23.35 5.64 -32.10
N GLU A 419 -22.55 4.97 -31.28
CA GLU A 419 -21.09 5.02 -31.40
C GLU A 419 -20.57 4.17 -32.57
N ASN A 420 -21.20 3.03 -32.87
CA ASN A 420 -20.94 2.27 -34.09
C ASN A 420 -21.38 3.01 -35.37
N SER A 421 -22.36 3.92 -35.28
CA SER A 421 -22.80 4.76 -36.39
C SER A 421 -22.00 6.07 -36.56
N LYS A 422 -20.88 6.26 -35.82
CA LYS A 422 -19.93 7.35 -36.14
C LYS A 422 -19.13 7.11 -37.43
N LYS A 423 -19.32 5.96 -38.10
CA LYS A 423 -19.05 5.86 -39.54
C LYS A 423 -20.23 6.46 -40.30
N LYS A 424 -19.94 7.42 -41.17
CA LYS A 424 -20.88 8.20 -42.00
C LYS A 424 -21.62 7.37 -43.06
N ASP A 425 -21.74 6.07 -42.87
CA ASP A 425 -22.37 5.11 -43.77
C ASP A 425 -23.71 4.71 -43.17
N LEU A 426 -24.80 5.06 -43.86
CA LEU A 426 -26.13 4.62 -43.46
C LEU A 426 -26.23 3.10 -43.59
N ASN A 427 -26.94 2.47 -42.67
CA ASN A 427 -27.27 1.05 -42.78
C ASN A 427 -28.38 0.82 -43.83
N ASP A 428 -28.59 -0.44 -44.23
CA ASP A 428 -29.59 -0.80 -45.26
C ASP A 428 -31.02 -0.36 -44.92
N ILE A 429 -31.38 -0.35 -43.63
CA ILE A 429 -32.72 0.04 -43.17
C ILE A 429 -32.89 1.55 -43.33
N GLN A 430 -31.91 2.34 -42.92
CA GLN A 430 -31.88 3.80 -43.09
C GLN A 430 -31.92 4.20 -44.56
N ILE A 431 -31.15 3.52 -45.42
CA ILE A 431 -31.21 3.71 -46.87
C ILE A 431 -32.62 3.40 -47.39
N LYS A 432 -33.22 2.28 -46.98
CA LYS A 432 -34.59 1.92 -47.39
C LYS A 432 -35.63 2.91 -46.88
N ILE A 433 -35.47 3.48 -45.68
CA ILE A 433 -36.34 4.54 -45.17
C ILE A 433 -36.24 5.76 -46.08
N LEU A 434 -35.03 6.26 -46.36
CA LEU A 434 -34.84 7.43 -47.22
C LEU A 434 -35.37 7.21 -48.65
N LYS A 435 -35.13 6.03 -49.25
CA LYS A 435 -35.67 5.66 -50.56
C LYS A 435 -37.19 5.58 -50.59
N ASN A 436 -37.81 5.20 -49.48
CA ASN A 436 -39.27 5.21 -49.40
C ASN A 436 -39.75 6.64 -49.30
N LEU A 437 -39.19 7.44 -48.39
CA LEU A 437 -39.54 8.87 -48.23
C LEU A 437 -39.30 9.70 -49.50
N SER A 438 -38.33 9.35 -50.36
CA SER A 438 -38.08 10.06 -51.63
C SER A 438 -39.14 9.81 -52.70
N LYS A 439 -39.94 8.72 -52.61
CA LYS A 439 -41.02 8.42 -53.56
C LYS A 439 -42.23 9.34 -53.40
N TYR A 440 -42.19 10.22 -52.41
CA TYR A 440 -43.35 10.75 -51.74
C TYR A 440 -43.36 12.28 -51.62
N GLU A 441 -42.54 12.93 -52.45
CA GLU A 441 -42.43 14.38 -52.51
C GLU A 441 -43.59 15.06 -53.26
N ASN A 442 -44.45 14.28 -53.90
CA ASN A 442 -45.68 14.77 -54.55
C ASN A 442 -46.90 14.34 -53.73
N ASP A 443 -47.83 15.30 -53.54
CA ASP A 443 -49.08 15.40 -52.74
C ASP A 443 -49.89 14.16 -52.26
N GLU A 444 -49.49 12.92 -52.53
CA GLU A 444 -50.26 11.70 -52.25
C GLU A 444 -50.16 11.17 -50.80
N LEU A 445 -49.32 11.76 -49.93
CA LEU A 445 -49.14 11.30 -48.53
C LEU A 445 -49.54 12.29 -47.44
N LYS A 446 -50.19 13.40 -47.76
CA LYS A 446 -50.64 14.36 -46.73
C LYS A 446 -51.59 13.76 -45.67
N ASN A 447 -52.12 12.56 -45.91
CA ASN A 447 -53.09 11.87 -45.05
C ASN A 447 -52.68 10.45 -44.60
N ILE A 448 -51.41 10.06 -44.68
CA ILE A 448 -50.97 8.71 -44.27
C ILE A 448 -50.04 8.79 -43.07
N ASP A 449 -50.29 7.92 -42.09
CA ASP A 449 -49.39 7.70 -40.97
C ASP A 449 -48.08 7.07 -41.47
N VAL A 450 -47.05 7.91 -41.61
CA VAL A 450 -45.72 7.50 -42.11
C VAL A 450 -45.10 6.42 -41.24
N MET A 451 -45.38 6.43 -39.93
CA MET A 451 -44.87 5.40 -39.03
C MET A 451 -45.47 4.04 -39.38
N LYS A 452 -46.79 3.98 -39.55
CA LYS A 452 -47.49 2.76 -39.94
C LYS A 452 -47.06 2.26 -41.32
N TYR A 453 -46.96 3.17 -42.29
CA TYR A 453 -46.52 2.84 -43.64
C TYR A 453 -45.11 2.22 -43.65
N LEU A 454 -44.16 2.86 -42.97
CA LEU A 454 -42.77 2.40 -42.96
C LEU A 454 -42.62 1.07 -42.18
N THR A 455 -43.37 0.86 -41.09
CA THR A 455 -43.37 -0.46 -40.42
C THR A 455 -43.90 -1.55 -41.32
N ASP A 456 -44.97 -1.29 -42.07
CA ASP A 456 -45.61 -2.26 -42.96
C ASP A 456 -44.72 -2.62 -44.15
N VAL A 457 -44.11 -1.61 -44.80
CA VAL A 457 -43.28 -1.82 -46.00
C VAL A 457 -41.91 -2.40 -45.67
N LEU A 458 -41.30 -1.97 -44.57
CA LEU A 458 -39.97 -2.45 -44.17
C LEU A 458 -40.04 -3.75 -43.36
N LYS A 459 -41.24 -4.14 -42.91
CA LYS A 459 -41.48 -5.29 -42.01
C LYS A 459 -40.61 -5.23 -40.75
N ILE A 460 -40.49 -4.03 -40.18
CA ILE A 460 -39.73 -3.78 -38.95
C ILE A 460 -40.66 -3.34 -37.82
N SER A 461 -40.23 -3.55 -36.57
CA SER A 461 -41.00 -3.10 -35.41
C SER A 461 -41.08 -1.57 -35.35
N ILE A 462 -42.13 -1.03 -34.73
CA ILE A 462 -42.25 0.43 -34.57
C ILE A 462 -41.11 1.02 -33.73
N THR A 463 -40.56 0.24 -32.80
CA THR A 463 -39.40 0.62 -31.97
C THR A 463 -38.14 0.73 -32.83
N GLU A 464 -37.91 -0.25 -33.71
CA GLU A 464 -36.78 -0.25 -34.64
C GLU A 464 -36.90 0.87 -35.69
N LEU A 465 -38.11 1.16 -36.15
CA LEU A 465 -38.35 2.29 -37.04
C LEU A 465 -38.03 3.64 -36.36
N LYS A 466 -38.54 3.86 -35.14
CA LYS A 466 -38.27 5.10 -34.38
C LYS A 466 -36.77 5.33 -34.19
N TYR A 467 -36.04 4.27 -33.85
CA TYR A 467 -34.58 4.32 -33.71
C TYR A 467 -33.87 4.79 -34.99
N ASN A 468 -34.23 4.21 -36.14
CA ASN A 468 -33.59 4.60 -37.41
C ASN A 468 -34.00 6.02 -37.85
N LEU A 469 -35.22 6.45 -37.55
CA LEU A 469 -35.67 7.82 -37.84
C LEU A 469 -34.96 8.86 -36.96
N GLU A 470 -34.71 8.58 -35.68
CA GLU A 470 -33.94 9.50 -34.81
C GLU A 470 -32.53 9.75 -35.36
N ILE A 471 -31.87 8.72 -35.87
CA ILE A 471 -30.53 8.87 -36.46
C ILE A 471 -30.58 9.72 -37.74
N LEU A 472 -31.58 9.46 -38.60
CA LEU A 472 -31.78 10.26 -39.81
C LEU A 472 -32.13 11.72 -39.50
N LEU A 473 -32.82 11.97 -38.38
CA LEU A 473 -33.11 13.31 -37.88
C LEU A 473 -31.83 14.01 -37.40
N GLU A 474 -30.98 13.32 -36.64
CA GLU A 474 -29.68 13.84 -36.18
C GLU A 474 -28.74 14.18 -37.35
N TYR A 475 -28.78 13.42 -38.44
CA TYR A 475 -28.04 13.73 -39.67
C TYR A 475 -28.68 14.81 -40.54
N GLU A 476 -29.80 15.39 -40.11
CA GLU A 476 -30.59 16.36 -40.86
C GLU A 476 -31.03 15.82 -42.24
N PHE A 477 -31.19 14.50 -42.36
CA PHE A 477 -31.68 13.86 -43.58
C PHE A 477 -33.20 13.88 -43.66
N ILE A 478 -33.89 14.00 -42.52
CA ILE A 478 -35.35 14.11 -42.43
C ILE A 478 -35.77 15.18 -41.42
N SER A 479 -37.06 15.53 -41.39
CA SER A 479 -37.69 16.39 -40.38
C SER A 479 -39.09 15.94 -40.02
N PHE A 480 -39.51 16.12 -38.78
CA PHE A 480 -40.89 15.89 -38.32
C PHE A 480 -41.70 17.18 -38.21
N PHE A 481 -42.99 17.09 -38.52
CA PHE A 481 -43.99 18.10 -38.18
C PHE A 481 -45.30 17.41 -37.81
N SER A 482 -45.98 17.93 -36.79
CA SER A 482 -47.31 17.44 -36.45
C SER A 482 -48.34 18.13 -37.35
N THR A 483 -49.34 17.37 -37.77
CA THR A 483 -50.52 17.93 -38.44
C THR A 483 -51.65 18.13 -37.43
N ILE A 484 -52.60 19.00 -37.77
CA ILE A 484 -53.77 19.36 -36.93
C ILE A 484 -54.59 18.12 -36.50
N TYR A 485 -54.45 17.00 -37.21
CA TYR A 485 -55.18 15.74 -36.97
C TYR A 485 -54.40 14.68 -36.18
N GLY A 486 -53.22 15.01 -35.63
CA GLY A 486 -52.45 14.08 -34.79
C GLY A 486 -51.59 13.06 -35.55
N TYR A 487 -51.50 13.15 -36.88
CA TYR A 487 -50.57 12.35 -37.66
C TYR A 487 -49.15 12.91 -37.56
N THR A 488 -48.17 12.03 -37.33
CA THR A 488 -46.75 12.37 -37.37
C THR A 488 -46.27 12.26 -38.81
N ASN A 489 -46.04 13.39 -39.47
CA ASN A 489 -45.47 13.42 -40.82
C ASN A 489 -43.96 13.59 -40.76
N CYS A 490 -43.26 12.88 -41.63
CA CYS A 490 -41.81 12.87 -41.78
C CYS A 490 -41.44 13.23 -43.22
N ASN A 491 -40.71 14.33 -43.41
CA ASN A 491 -40.26 14.79 -44.73
C ASN A 491 -38.77 14.54 -44.94
N LEU A 492 -38.40 14.17 -46.17
CA LEU A 492 -37.01 14.13 -46.62
C LEU A 492 -36.45 15.55 -46.77
N GLN A 493 -35.28 15.79 -46.19
CA GLN A 493 -34.56 17.07 -46.24
C GLN A 493 -33.50 17.08 -47.36
N THR A 494 -33.01 18.27 -47.72
CA THR A 494 -32.06 18.46 -48.83
C THR A 494 -30.80 17.59 -48.68
N LYS A 495 -30.24 17.49 -47.47
CA LYS A 495 -29.08 16.62 -47.19
C LYS A 495 -29.37 15.14 -47.45
N GLY A 496 -30.58 14.69 -47.12
CA GLY A 496 -31.02 13.32 -47.42
C GLY A 496 -31.14 13.05 -48.92
N ARG A 497 -31.66 14.03 -49.69
CA ARG A 497 -31.73 13.95 -51.17
C ARG A 497 -30.34 13.88 -51.79
N GLU A 498 -29.45 14.78 -51.40
CA GLU A 498 -28.08 14.81 -51.90
C GLU A 498 -27.35 13.50 -51.60
N TYR A 499 -27.58 12.92 -50.42
CA TYR A 499 -27.03 11.60 -50.08
C TYR A 499 -27.54 10.51 -51.02
N LEU A 500 -28.84 10.46 -51.32
CA LEU A 500 -29.42 9.47 -52.22
C LEU A 500 -28.88 9.60 -53.65
N ILE A 501 -28.80 10.83 -54.16
CA ILE A 501 -28.28 11.13 -55.51
C ILE A 501 -26.79 10.78 -55.61
N LYS A 502 -25.98 11.25 -54.64
CA LYS A 502 -24.52 11.03 -54.64
C LYS A 502 -24.14 9.54 -54.64
N ASN A 503 -25.00 8.68 -54.08
CA ASN A 503 -24.76 7.25 -53.97
C ASN A 503 -25.53 6.40 -55.00
N ASN A 504 -26.14 7.01 -56.04
CA ASN A 504 -26.96 6.32 -57.05
C ASN A 504 -28.07 5.44 -56.45
N LEU A 505 -28.73 5.94 -55.41
CA LEU A 505 -29.74 5.20 -54.65
C LEU A 505 -31.17 5.50 -55.10
N VAL A 506 -31.38 6.63 -55.81
CA VAL A 506 -32.64 7.07 -56.41
C VAL A 506 -32.35 7.81 -57.71
#